data_AF-A0A7S2FEG3-F1
#
_entry.id   AF-A0A7S2FEG3-F1
#
_cell.length_a   1.000
_cell.length_b   1.000
_cell.length_c   1.000
_cell.angle_alpha   90.00
_cell.angle_beta   90.00
_cell.angle_gamma   90.00
#
_symmetry.space_group_name_H-M   'P 1'
#
loop_
_entity.id
_entity.type
_entity.pdbx_description
1 polymer ?
#
loop_
_entity_poly.entity_id
_entity_poly.type
_entity_poly.pdbx_seq_one_letter_code
_entity_poly.pdbx_strand_id
1 'polypeptide(L)'
;GHSTEMSCVRLSHDGNFLFTGGEDGSLCMFEVREVDARGVVRLQATSHSNKSAEGPGGGSFEFTEEILVTKSDLLARKEEQDQLVQKVDELKLNNEYQLRQKDTRYKQRIKDVTDKFKIELDTGKEKYDTLLDEKRQMELAYEEKLKMLHQTHSAEFKEREAQYGAKIEQEQRRRQQLQAERKTQNLEWDAMNSRIVEEHTLELNTLTADYEGKTTSEQTAQSRLHTEKDTLLQEWDGLKSSIELDADIEVEQVKARYDQKLTEEREMTLNLKAENVIMKKKYQVLMKEVKEQEDEIRQLGDSEKQLREQLKGLEKDIQGHKKEIREREETIADKEKRIYDLKKKNQELEKFKF
;
A
#
# COMPACT_ATOMS: atom_id res chain seq x y z
N GLY A 1 145.42 46.59 66.40
CA GLY A 1 146.27 47.54 67.13
C GLY A 1 147.44 47.88 66.25
N HIS A 2 147.86 49.14 66.20
CA HIS A 2 148.91 49.64 65.29
C HIS A 2 150.31 49.14 65.68
N SER A 3 151.22 49.06 64.71
CA SER A 3 152.59 48.58 64.92
C SER A 3 153.60 49.70 65.23
N THR A 4 153.20 50.95 64.99
CA THR A 4 153.96 52.20 65.28
C THR A 4 153.09 53.22 66.02
N GLU A 5 153.64 54.40 66.30
CA GLU A 5 152.90 55.50 66.95
C GLU A 5 151.67 55.93 66.13
N MET A 6 150.59 56.29 66.85
CA MET A 6 149.33 56.72 66.23
C MET A 6 149.43 58.19 65.85
N SER A 7 149.29 58.48 64.55
CA SER A 7 149.38 59.84 64.00
C SER A 7 148.06 60.60 64.10
N CYS A 8 146.93 59.90 64.11
CA CYS A 8 145.63 60.53 64.28
C CYS A 8 144.60 59.58 64.90
N VAL A 9 143.73 60.16 65.71
CA VAL A 9 142.56 59.48 66.30
C VAL A 9 141.36 60.40 66.09
N ARG A 10 140.27 59.85 65.55
CA ARG A 10 139.05 60.63 65.27
C ARG A 10 137.80 59.77 65.45
N LEU A 11 136.81 60.30 66.14
CA LEU A 11 135.49 59.67 66.28
C LEU A 11 134.58 60.02 65.10
N SER A 12 133.68 59.11 64.76
CA SER A 12 132.63 59.33 63.78
C SER A 12 131.64 60.39 64.25
N HIS A 13 130.95 61.04 63.32
CA HIS A 13 130.02 62.14 63.63
C HIS A 13 128.84 61.70 64.50
N ASP A 14 128.50 60.41 64.46
CA ASP A 14 127.47 59.75 65.25
C ASP A 14 127.99 59.09 66.53
N GLY A 15 129.29 59.22 66.86
CA GLY A 15 129.87 58.72 68.11
C GLY A 15 130.06 57.20 68.20
N ASN A 16 129.60 56.45 67.20
CA ASN A 16 129.55 54.99 67.22
C ASN A 16 130.86 54.30 66.81
N PHE A 17 131.76 55.01 66.12
CA PHE A 17 133.02 54.43 65.64
C PHE A 17 134.21 55.35 65.97
N LEU A 18 135.29 54.73 66.45
CA LEU A 18 136.59 55.37 66.67
C LEU A 18 137.54 54.91 65.58
N PHE A 19 138.07 55.86 64.81
CA PHE A 19 139.08 55.61 63.79
C PHE A 19 140.44 56.02 64.32
N THR A 20 141.41 55.13 64.17
CA THR A 20 142.81 55.40 64.51
C THR A 20 143.68 55.11 63.29
N GLY A 21 144.55 56.07 62.96
CA GLY A 21 145.53 55.97 61.89
C GLY A 21 146.94 55.92 62.47
N GLY A 22 147.72 54.92 62.06
CA GLY A 22 149.14 54.80 62.38
C GLY A 22 150.01 55.39 61.27
N GLU A 23 151.23 55.83 61.60
CA GLU A 23 152.23 56.23 60.59
C GLU A 23 152.64 55.06 59.67
N ASP A 24 152.38 53.82 60.08
CA ASP A 24 152.52 52.59 59.28
C ASP A 24 151.50 52.46 58.14
N GLY A 25 150.63 53.46 57.94
CA GLY A 25 149.61 53.48 56.88
C GLY A 25 148.41 52.57 57.18
N SER A 26 148.35 51.99 58.39
CA SER A 26 147.21 51.18 58.81
C SER A 26 146.09 52.05 59.40
N LEU A 27 144.86 51.79 58.97
CA LEU A 27 143.64 52.40 59.52
C LEU A 27 142.85 51.33 60.27
N CYS A 28 142.69 51.49 61.58
CA CYS A 28 141.86 50.63 62.40
C CYS A 28 140.54 51.33 62.73
N MET A 29 139.43 50.61 62.63
CA MET A 29 138.09 51.07 62.99
C MET A 29 137.59 50.26 64.18
N PHE A 30 137.25 50.93 65.27
CA PHE A 30 136.73 50.34 66.49
C PHE A 30 135.29 50.77 66.69
N GLU A 31 134.40 49.83 66.97
CA GLU A 31 133.02 50.13 67.35
C GLU A 31 132.97 50.55 68.82
N VAL A 32 132.54 51.79 69.09
CA VAL A 32 132.46 52.37 70.44
C VAL A 32 131.06 52.09 71.00
N ARG A 33 131.01 51.29 72.07
CA ARG A 33 129.76 50.94 72.75
C ARG A 33 129.77 51.49 74.17
N GLU A 34 128.78 52.31 74.52
CA GLU A 34 128.55 52.74 75.90
C GLU A 34 128.05 51.56 76.74
N VAL A 35 128.70 51.35 77.88
CA VAL A 35 128.29 50.37 78.89
C VAL A 35 127.79 51.13 80.10
N ASP A 36 126.50 51.05 80.36
CA ASP A 36 125.87 51.74 81.49
C ASP A 36 126.24 51.05 82.82
N ALA A 37 126.08 51.72 83.97
CA ALA A 37 126.54 51.27 85.30
C ALA A 37 125.93 49.93 85.81
N ARG A 38 125.07 49.29 85.01
CA ARG A 38 124.47 47.97 85.22
C ARG A 38 124.95 46.91 84.21
N GLY A 39 126.03 47.17 83.45
CA GLY A 39 126.68 46.21 82.57
C GLY A 39 125.90 45.85 81.30
N VAL A 40 124.89 46.64 80.92
CA VAL A 40 124.05 46.39 79.75
C VAL A 40 124.54 47.23 78.58
N VAL A 41 124.84 46.57 77.47
CA VAL A 41 125.32 47.19 76.22
C VAL A 41 124.10 47.63 75.38
N ARG A 42 123.97 48.93 75.10
CA ARG A 42 122.95 49.46 74.15
C ARG A 42 123.65 50.02 72.90
N LEU A 43 123.13 49.65 71.73
CA LEU A 43 123.49 50.24 70.44
C LEU A 43 122.76 51.58 70.28
N GLN A 44 123.48 52.66 70.00
CA GLN A 44 122.90 53.96 69.62
C GLN A 44 122.25 53.82 68.23
N ALA A 45 120.98 54.22 68.14
CA ALA A 45 120.11 53.92 67.02
C ALA A 45 120.43 54.78 65.78
N THR A 46 120.48 54.12 64.62
CA THR A 46 120.39 54.71 63.29
C THR A 46 118.98 55.24 63.05
N SER A 47 118.79 56.55 63.22
CA SER A 47 117.58 57.26 62.83
C SER A 47 117.86 58.19 61.65
N HIS A 48 117.87 57.68 60.41
CA HIS A 48 117.63 58.54 59.24
C HIS A 48 117.09 57.75 58.04
N SER A 49 115.78 57.92 57.76
CA SER A 49 115.30 58.00 56.39
C SER A 49 114.03 58.87 56.28
N ASN A 50 114.26 60.10 55.79
CA ASN A 50 113.47 60.88 54.82
C ASN A 50 112.04 61.34 55.20
N LYS A 51 111.59 62.57 54.96
CA LYS A 51 112.02 63.80 54.24
C LYS A 51 110.99 64.88 54.68
N SER A 52 111.21 66.18 54.78
CA SER A 52 111.99 67.18 54.02
C SER A 52 111.94 68.48 54.86
N ALA A 53 113.08 69.13 55.15
CA ALA A 53 113.67 70.23 54.36
C ALA A 53 112.76 71.48 54.34
N GLU A 54 113.17 72.71 54.65
CA GLU A 54 114.42 73.44 54.40
C GLU A 54 114.52 74.53 55.49
N GLY A 55 115.60 74.67 56.25
CA GLY A 55 116.81 75.44 55.88
C GLY A 55 116.84 76.77 56.64
N PRO A 56 117.96 77.51 56.70
CA PRO A 56 119.33 77.06 56.88
C PRO A 56 120.08 77.89 57.96
N GLY A 57 121.10 77.29 58.57
CA GLY A 57 122.33 78.01 58.88
C GLY A 57 122.48 78.59 60.28
N GLY A 58 123.69 78.43 60.80
CA GLY A 58 124.20 79.09 62.00
C GLY A 58 123.73 78.37 63.26
N GLY A 59 124.57 77.57 63.91
CA GLY A 59 125.81 78.08 64.47
C GLY A 59 125.57 78.59 65.88
N SER A 60 125.16 77.69 66.78
CA SER A 60 125.65 77.65 68.15
C SER A 60 125.19 76.32 68.73
N PHE A 61 126.13 75.42 69.04
CA PHE A 61 125.95 74.70 70.29
C PHE A 61 126.18 75.80 71.33
N GLU A 62 125.08 76.38 71.80
CA GLU A 62 125.11 77.27 72.96
C GLU A 62 125.86 76.50 74.03
N PHE A 63 127.04 77.04 74.34
CA PHE A 63 127.80 76.76 75.53
C PHE A 63 126.83 76.43 76.65
N THR A 64 127.12 75.38 77.43
CA THR A 64 126.54 75.26 78.77
C THR A 64 126.99 76.48 79.55
N GLU A 65 126.28 77.60 79.39
CA GLU A 65 126.19 78.63 80.39
C GLU A 65 125.72 77.89 81.64
N GLU A 66 126.58 77.85 82.65
CA GLU A 66 126.12 77.67 84.02
C GLU A 66 125.22 78.86 84.35
N ILE A 67 123.98 78.78 83.89
CA ILE A 67 122.90 79.63 84.36
C ILE A 67 122.68 79.18 85.79
N LEU A 68 123.12 80.02 86.72
CA LEU A 68 122.75 79.96 88.13
C LEU A 68 121.23 80.13 88.20
N VAL A 69 120.50 79.03 88.02
CA VAL A 69 119.07 78.97 88.23
C VAL A 69 118.87 79.09 89.73
N THR A 70 118.26 80.19 90.16
CA THR A 70 117.88 80.35 91.55
C THR A 70 116.91 79.23 91.92
N LYS A 71 116.95 78.72 93.16
CA LYS A 71 116.01 77.69 93.62
C LYS A 71 114.55 78.06 93.31
N SER A 72 114.22 79.36 93.28
CA SER A 72 112.94 79.90 92.84
C SER A 72 112.59 79.62 91.38
N ASP A 73 113.51 79.78 90.44
CA ASP A 73 113.22 79.58 89.00
C ASP A 73 113.08 78.09 88.65
N LEU A 74 113.85 77.23 89.33
CA LEU A 74 113.74 75.77 89.21
C LEU A 74 112.42 75.27 89.81
N LEU A 75 111.99 75.86 90.94
CA LEU A 75 110.67 75.58 91.54
C LEU A 75 109.54 76.09 90.64
N ALA A 76 109.66 77.28 90.06
CA ALA A 76 108.65 77.85 89.16
C ALA A 76 108.50 77.03 87.87
N ARG A 77 109.61 76.58 87.25
CA ARG A 77 109.55 75.67 86.10
C ARG A 77 109.06 74.27 86.44
N LYS A 78 109.38 73.78 87.64
CA LYS A 78 108.81 72.51 88.14
C LYS A 78 107.30 72.64 88.36
N GLU A 79 106.83 73.76 88.88
CA GLU A 79 105.42 74.06 89.04
C GLU A 79 104.71 74.20 87.68
N GLU A 80 105.33 74.86 86.69
CA GLU A 80 104.83 74.90 85.32
C GLU A 80 104.79 73.51 84.66
N GLN A 81 105.82 72.69 84.87
CA GLN A 81 105.87 71.30 84.42
C GLN A 81 104.75 70.47 85.07
N ASP A 82 104.54 70.59 86.38
CA ASP A 82 103.48 69.89 87.10
C ASP A 82 102.09 70.34 86.60
N GLN A 83 101.90 71.64 86.33
CA GLN A 83 100.68 72.17 85.71
C GLN A 83 100.46 71.65 84.28
N LEU A 84 101.53 71.54 83.49
CA LEU A 84 101.46 70.96 82.13
C LEU A 84 101.16 69.47 82.18
N VAL A 85 101.75 68.72 83.11
CA VAL A 85 101.43 67.30 83.34
C VAL A 85 99.98 67.14 83.75
N GLN A 86 99.48 67.97 84.68
CA GLN A 86 98.06 67.98 85.06
C GLN A 86 97.16 68.27 83.86
N LYS A 87 97.48 69.28 83.03
CA LYS A 87 96.72 69.57 81.80
C LYS A 87 96.77 68.43 80.80
N VAL A 88 97.89 67.75 80.65
CA VAL A 88 98.03 66.58 79.77
C VAL A 88 97.19 65.42 80.28
N ASP A 89 97.17 65.18 81.59
CA ASP A 89 96.38 64.12 82.18
C ASP A 89 94.88 64.44 82.16
N GLU A 90 94.49 65.70 82.36
CA GLU A 90 93.13 66.20 82.11
C GLU A 90 92.71 66.04 80.65
N LEU A 91 93.58 66.39 79.69
CA LEU A 91 93.31 66.23 78.27
C LEU A 91 93.19 64.75 77.88
N LYS A 92 94.02 63.87 78.43
CA LYS A 92 93.90 62.42 78.23
C LYS A 92 92.58 61.89 78.78
N LEU A 93 92.21 62.29 80.00
CA LEU A 93 90.95 61.88 80.61
C LEU A 93 89.74 62.39 79.81
N ASN A 94 89.79 63.64 79.35
CA ASN A 94 88.75 64.23 78.51
C ASN A 94 88.68 63.53 77.13
N ASN A 95 89.82 63.23 76.51
CA ASN A 95 89.86 62.53 75.23
C ASN A 95 89.31 61.10 75.37
N GLU A 96 89.70 60.37 76.42
CA GLU A 96 89.19 59.03 76.71
C GLU A 96 87.68 59.06 76.99
N TYR A 97 87.21 60.04 77.76
CA TYR A 97 85.79 60.25 78.01
C TYR A 97 85.02 60.53 76.70
N GLN A 98 85.54 61.39 75.83
CA GLN A 98 84.94 61.66 74.51
C GLN A 98 84.93 60.42 73.62
N LEU A 99 85.99 59.61 73.64
CA LEU A 99 86.05 58.35 72.90
C LEU A 99 84.97 57.39 73.41
N ARG A 100 84.87 57.19 74.73
CA ARG A 100 83.83 56.34 75.34
C ARG A 100 82.42 56.85 75.02
N GLN A 101 82.22 58.16 75.02
CA GLN A 101 80.92 58.75 74.65
C GLN A 101 80.58 58.48 73.17
N LYS A 102 81.55 58.65 72.26
CA LYS A 102 81.38 58.33 70.84
C LYS A 102 81.13 56.84 70.61
N ASP A 103 81.89 55.97 71.27
CA ASP A 103 81.69 54.52 71.21
C ASP A 103 80.32 54.11 71.72
N THR A 104 79.87 54.72 72.83
CA THR A 104 78.53 54.47 73.36
C THR A 104 77.46 54.94 72.39
N ARG A 105 77.62 56.12 71.78
CA ARG A 105 76.71 56.62 70.74
C ARG A 105 76.69 55.73 69.50
N TYR A 106 77.85 55.28 69.01
CA TYR A 106 77.93 54.39 67.85
C TYR A 106 77.35 53.01 68.13
N LYS A 107 77.63 52.43 69.31
CA LYS A 107 77.02 51.17 69.75
C LYS A 107 75.50 51.28 69.82
N GLN A 108 74.98 52.37 70.39
CA GLN A 108 73.54 52.61 70.43
C GLN A 108 72.97 52.76 69.01
N ARG A 109 73.63 53.51 68.13
CA ARG A 109 73.19 53.69 66.75
C ARG A 109 73.17 52.37 65.97
N ILE A 110 74.19 51.53 66.12
CA ILE A 110 74.24 50.20 65.51
C ILE A 110 73.11 49.33 66.05
N LYS A 111 72.87 49.37 67.36
CA LYS A 111 71.78 48.61 67.99
C LYS A 111 70.41 49.06 67.47
N ASP A 112 70.12 50.35 67.45
CA ASP A 112 68.85 50.90 66.96
C ASP A 112 68.61 50.50 65.48
N VAL A 113 69.65 50.55 64.64
CA VAL A 113 69.56 50.16 63.24
C VAL A 113 69.34 48.64 63.11
N THR A 114 70.06 47.85 63.91
CA THR A 114 69.90 46.38 63.92
C THR A 114 68.50 45.98 64.38
N ASP A 115 67.98 46.62 65.41
CA ASP A 115 66.64 46.35 65.95
C ASP A 115 65.56 46.79 64.96
N LYS A 116 65.73 47.92 64.26
CA LYS A 116 64.84 48.30 63.15
C LYS A 116 64.82 47.28 62.03
N PHE A 117 65.98 46.83 61.54
CA PHE A 117 66.05 45.81 60.50
C PHE A 117 65.45 44.48 60.96
N LYS A 118 65.63 44.09 62.23
CA LYS A 118 64.98 42.90 62.79
C LYS A 118 63.47 43.04 62.79
N ILE A 119 62.93 44.16 63.27
CA ILE A 119 61.49 44.43 63.26
C ILE A 119 60.94 44.43 61.82
N GLU A 120 61.63 45.07 60.87
CA GLU A 120 61.23 45.06 59.45
C GLU A 120 61.25 43.65 58.85
N LEU A 121 62.24 42.84 59.23
CA LEU A 121 62.37 41.46 58.77
C LEU A 121 61.29 40.56 59.39
N ASP A 122 60.97 40.73 60.66
CA ASP A 122 59.93 39.97 61.35
C ASP A 122 58.53 40.38 60.87
N THR A 123 58.27 41.68 60.71
CA THR A 123 57.00 42.16 60.10
C THR A 123 56.87 41.74 58.64
N GLY A 124 57.98 41.64 57.89
CA GLY A 124 58.01 41.10 56.54
C GLY A 124 57.66 39.61 56.49
N LYS A 125 58.19 38.82 57.42
CA LYS A 125 57.85 37.40 57.58
C LYS A 125 56.39 37.21 57.96
N GLU A 126 55.89 37.95 58.96
CA GLU A 126 54.48 37.88 59.36
C GLU A 126 53.56 38.16 58.18
N LYS A 127 53.83 39.21 57.39
CA LYS A 127 53.05 39.52 56.17
C LYS A 127 53.12 38.40 55.13
N TYR A 128 54.29 37.80 54.95
CA TYR A 128 54.48 36.69 54.02
C TYR A 128 53.69 35.45 54.47
N ASP A 129 53.73 35.12 55.76
CA ASP A 129 53.00 34.00 56.34
C ASP A 129 51.48 34.22 56.25
N THR A 130 51.00 35.44 56.54
CA THR A 130 49.57 35.77 56.36
C THR A 130 49.13 35.65 54.91
N LEU A 131 49.94 36.13 53.95
CA LEU A 131 49.62 36.01 52.52
C LEU A 131 49.63 34.55 52.05
N LEU A 132 50.53 33.72 52.58
CA LEU A 132 50.55 32.28 52.31
C LEU A 132 49.29 31.59 52.82
N ASP A 133 48.85 31.93 54.03
CA ASP A 133 47.64 31.35 54.61
C ASP A 133 46.37 31.83 53.90
N GLU A 134 46.28 33.12 53.54
CA GLU A 134 45.21 33.65 52.69
C GLU A 134 45.16 32.94 51.33
N LYS A 135 46.33 32.76 50.68
CA LYS A 135 46.42 32.02 49.42
C LYS A 135 45.91 30.60 49.57
N ARG A 136 46.34 29.86 50.61
CA ARG A 136 45.89 28.48 50.87
C ARG A 136 44.38 28.42 51.12
N GLN A 137 43.84 29.36 51.91
CA GLN A 137 42.40 29.43 52.16
C GLN A 137 41.61 29.71 50.88
N MET A 138 42.11 30.60 50.02
CA MET A 138 41.50 30.88 48.72
C MET A 138 41.56 29.66 47.79
N GLU A 139 42.69 28.95 47.71
CA GLU A 139 42.83 27.72 46.94
C GLU A 139 41.83 26.65 47.40
N LEU A 140 41.74 26.40 48.71
CA LEU A 140 40.76 25.47 49.28
C LEU A 140 39.31 25.86 48.96
N ALA A 141 38.96 27.15 49.11
CA ALA A 141 37.63 27.64 48.79
C ALA A 141 37.29 27.51 47.30
N TYR A 142 38.26 27.70 46.40
CA TYR A 142 38.06 27.48 44.97
C TYR A 142 37.93 26.01 44.61
N GLU A 143 38.73 25.13 45.21
CA GLU A 143 38.58 23.68 45.03
C GLU A 143 37.21 23.19 45.49
N GLU A 144 36.71 23.69 46.63
CA GLU A 144 35.38 23.34 47.13
C GLU A 144 34.28 23.87 46.20
N LYS A 145 34.39 25.12 45.73
CA LYS A 145 33.45 25.69 44.74
C LYS A 145 33.44 24.88 43.44
N LEU A 146 34.60 24.47 42.95
CA LEU A 146 34.73 23.63 41.75
C LEU A 146 34.10 22.26 41.96
N LYS A 147 34.34 21.61 43.12
CA LYS A 147 33.72 20.33 43.47
C LYS A 147 32.20 20.45 43.55
N MET A 148 31.69 21.48 44.22
CA MET A 148 30.25 21.74 44.32
C MET A 148 29.63 21.97 42.94
N LEU A 149 30.25 22.79 42.09
CA LEU A 149 29.78 23.03 40.74
C LEU A 149 29.76 21.74 39.89
N HIS A 150 30.77 20.90 40.03
CA HIS A 150 30.82 19.61 39.32
C HIS A 150 29.72 18.66 39.79
N GLN A 151 29.47 18.62 41.11
CA GLN A 151 28.41 17.80 41.70
C GLN A 151 27.03 18.29 41.29
N THR A 152 26.76 19.60 41.32
CA THR A 152 25.48 20.16 40.88
C THR A 152 25.25 19.90 39.40
N HIS A 153 26.23 20.17 38.54
CA HIS A 153 26.11 19.88 37.10
C HIS A 153 25.90 18.39 36.82
N SER A 154 26.61 17.50 37.53
CA SER A 154 26.42 16.05 37.37
C SER A 154 25.03 15.60 37.83
N ALA A 155 24.51 16.17 38.90
CA ALA A 155 23.15 15.89 39.39
C ALA A 155 22.09 16.39 38.39
N GLU A 156 22.20 17.63 37.92
CA GLU A 156 21.30 18.21 36.91
C GLU A 156 21.32 17.41 35.60
N PHE A 157 22.49 16.93 35.20
CA PHE A 157 22.63 16.11 34.00
C PHE A 157 21.89 14.77 34.16
N LYS A 158 22.12 14.05 35.26
CA LYS A 158 21.42 12.79 35.57
C LYS A 158 19.91 12.98 35.69
N GLU A 159 19.46 14.06 36.32
CA GLU A 159 18.04 14.36 36.42
C GLU A 159 17.43 14.59 35.03
N ARG A 160 18.11 15.37 34.19
CA ARG A 160 17.66 15.64 32.82
C ARG A 160 17.65 14.36 31.97
N GLU A 161 18.66 13.51 32.07
CA GLU A 161 18.67 12.18 31.44
C GLU A 161 17.50 11.31 31.90
N ALA A 162 17.22 11.27 33.21
CA ALA A 162 16.10 10.52 33.75
C ALA A 162 14.75 11.05 33.25
N GLN A 163 14.57 12.37 33.19
CA GLN A 163 13.36 13.01 32.67
C GLN A 163 13.14 12.68 31.19
N TYR A 164 14.17 12.75 30.35
CA TYR A 164 14.05 12.39 28.93
C TYR A 164 13.88 10.89 28.74
N GLY A 165 14.56 10.06 29.53
CA GLY A 165 14.37 8.60 29.54
C GLY A 165 12.92 8.22 29.84
N ALA A 166 12.31 8.83 30.86
CA ALA A 166 10.91 8.60 31.22
C ALA A 166 9.94 9.03 30.10
N LYS A 167 10.19 10.18 29.44
CA LYS A 167 9.39 10.64 28.29
C LYS A 167 9.48 9.67 27.11
N ILE A 168 10.68 9.19 26.80
CA ILE A 168 10.89 8.20 25.73
C ILE A 168 10.14 6.90 26.06
N GLU A 169 10.24 6.41 27.30
CA GLU A 169 9.54 5.21 27.73
C GLU A 169 8.02 5.36 27.63
N GLN A 170 7.47 6.51 28.05
CA GLN A 170 6.05 6.81 27.92
C GLN A 170 5.59 6.80 26.46
N GLU A 171 6.34 7.44 25.55
CA GLU A 171 6.02 7.43 24.12
C GLU A 171 6.16 6.03 23.49
N GLN A 172 7.13 5.23 23.95
CA GLN A 172 7.24 3.84 23.52
C GLN A 172 6.02 3.01 23.95
N ARG A 173 5.54 3.16 25.20
CA ARG A 173 4.33 2.51 25.69
C ARG A 173 3.10 2.96 24.90
N ARG A 174 2.95 4.26 24.67
CA ARG A 174 1.86 4.82 23.86
C ARG A 174 1.86 4.26 22.44
N ARG A 175 3.03 4.19 21.80
CA ARG A 175 3.19 3.59 20.46
C ARG A 175 2.79 2.11 20.46
N GLN A 176 3.20 1.35 21.46
CA GLN A 176 2.84 -0.07 21.57
C GLN A 176 1.32 -0.26 21.75
N GLN A 177 0.68 0.57 22.57
CA GLN A 177 -0.78 0.57 22.74
C GLN A 177 -1.50 0.87 21.42
N LEU A 178 -1.13 1.95 20.74
CA LEU A 178 -1.70 2.29 19.43
C LEU A 178 -1.47 1.20 18.38
N GLN A 179 -0.32 0.54 18.39
CA GLN A 179 -0.06 -0.60 17.50
C GLN A 179 -0.93 -1.81 17.83
N ALA A 180 -1.20 -2.07 19.11
CA ALA A 180 -2.09 -3.14 19.54
C ALA A 180 -3.54 -2.82 19.14
N GLU A 181 -4.02 -1.60 19.42
CA GLU A 181 -5.35 -1.13 19.02
C GLU A 181 -5.56 -1.22 17.51
N ARG A 182 -4.58 -0.74 16.71
CA ARG A 182 -4.62 -0.85 15.25
C ARG A 182 -4.70 -2.30 14.77
N LYS A 183 -3.99 -3.23 15.42
CA LYS A 183 -4.05 -4.65 15.08
C LYS A 183 -5.43 -5.22 15.39
N THR A 184 -5.99 -4.91 16.55
CA THR A 184 -7.34 -5.36 16.93
C THR A 184 -8.39 -4.82 15.97
N GLN A 185 -8.37 -3.52 15.66
CA GLN A 185 -9.28 -2.90 14.70
C GLN A 185 -9.15 -3.50 13.30
N ASN A 186 -7.92 -3.75 12.83
CA ASN A 186 -7.73 -4.43 11.55
C ASN A 186 -8.33 -5.84 11.55
N LEU A 187 -8.14 -6.62 12.62
CA LEU A 187 -8.70 -7.97 12.73
C LEU A 187 -10.24 -7.94 12.75
N GLU A 188 -10.84 -7.01 13.49
CA GLU A 188 -12.29 -6.82 13.54
C GLU A 188 -12.84 -6.40 12.17
N TRP A 189 -12.14 -5.50 11.47
CA TRP A 189 -12.51 -5.05 10.13
C TRP A 189 -12.39 -6.18 9.10
N ASP A 190 -11.29 -6.93 9.11
CA ASP A 190 -11.08 -8.09 8.23
C ASP A 190 -12.15 -9.16 8.46
N ALA A 191 -12.51 -9.42 9.72
CA ALA A 191 -13.56 -10.37 10.09
C ALA A 191 -14.95 -9.89 9.62
N MET A 192 -15.28 -8.62 9.84
CA MET A 192 -16.54 -8.04 9.37
C MET A 192 -16.64 -8.07 7.84
N ASN A 193 -15.56 -7.68 7.15
CA ASN A 193 -15.51 -7.70 5.69
C ASN A 193 -15.66 -9.13 5.15
N SER A 194 -14.97 -10.11 5.76
CA SER A 194 -15.10 -11.51 5.38
C SER A 194 -16.53 -12.01 5.55
N ARG A 195 -17.17 -11.67 6.68
CA ARG A 195 -18.58 -12.03 6.94
C ARG A 195 -19.54 -11.42 5.91
N ILE A 196 -19.39 -10.13 5.59
CA ILE A 196 -20.21 -9.46 4.58
C ILE A 196 -20.05 -10.14 3.22
N VAL A 197 -18.81 -10.46 2.83
CA VAL A 197 -18.54 -11.17 1.58
C VAL A 197 -19.16 -12.57 1.59
N GLU A 198 -19.03 -13.32 2.68
CA GLU A 198 -19.66 -14.64 2.83
C GLU A 198 -21.19 -14.56 2.74
N GLU A 199 -21.83 -13.64 3.47
CA GLU A 199 -23.28 -13.42 3.43
C GLU A 199 -23.76 -13.07 2.01
N HIS A 200 -23.12 -12.10 1.34
CA HIS A 200 -23.49 -11.73 -0.03
C HIS A 200 -23.22 -12.83 -1.05
N THR A 201 -22.13 -13.58 -0.92
CA THR A 201 -21.86 -14.72 -1.81
C THR A 201 -22.90 -15.82 -1.63
N LEU A 202 -23.35 -16.07 -0.40
CA LEU A 202 -24.42 -17.02 -0.12
C LEU A 202 -25.75 -16.53 -0.71
N GLU A 203 -26.12 -15.28 -0.50
CA GLU A 203 -27.31 -14.67 -1.10
C GLU A 203 -27.30 -14.76 -2.63
N LEU A 204 -26.18 -14.40 -3.26
CA LEU A 204 -26.02 -14.53 -4.71
C LEU A 204 -26.14 -15.98 -5.18
N ASN A 205 -25.50 -16.93 -4.49
CA ASN A 205 -25.59 -18.34 -4.84
C ASN A 205 -27.01 -18.89 -4.70
N THR A 206 -27.73 -18.52 -3.64
CA THR A 206 -29.14 -18.93 -3.46
C THR A 206 -30.03 -18.36 -4.56
N LEU A 207 -29.87 -17.07 -4.87
CA LEU A 207 -30.63 -16.41 -5.94
C LEU A 207 -30.32 -17.02 -7.32
N THR A 208 -29.04 -17.28 -7.61
CA THR A 208 -28.62 -17.94 -8.85
C THR A 208 -29.22 -19.35 -8.94
N ALA A 209 -29.14 -20.15 -7.87
CA ALA A 209 -29.72 -21.49 -7.85
C ALA A 209 -31.25 -21.48 -8.06
N ASP A 210 -31.97 -20.52 -7.46
CA ASP A 210 -33.40 -20.35 -7.66
C ASP A 210 -33.76 -20.02 -9.11
N TYR A 211 -33.00 -19.14 -9.76
CA TYR A 211 -33.23 -18.78 -11.17
C TYR A 211 -32.81 -19.89 -12.13
N GLU A 212 -31.74 -20.63 -11.84
CA GLU A 212 -31.37 -21.84 -12.57
C GLU A 212 -32.46 -22.91 -12.44
N GLY A 213 -33.03 -23.09 -11.24
CA GLY A 213 -34.17 -23.97 -11.01
C GLY A 213 -35.41 -23.57 -11.81
N LYS A 214 -35.76 -22.28 -11.83
CA LYS A 214 -36.88 -21.76 -12.66
C LYS A 214 -36.62 -21.97 -14.15
N THR A 215 -35.40 -21.69 -14.60
CA THR A 215 -35.00 -21.83 -16.01
C THR A 215 -35.07 -23.28 -16.46
N THR A 216 -34.55 -24.21 -15.63
CA THR A 216 -34.62 -25.64 -15.93
C THR A 216 -36.06 -26.16 -15.91
N SER A 217 -36.89 -25.74 -14.95
CA SER A 217 -38.32 -26.06 -14.92
C SER A 217 -39.03 -25.59 -16.20
N GLU A 218 -38.84 -24.33 -16.59
CA GLU A 218 -39.42 -23.77 -17.81
C GLU A 218 -38.94 -24.52 -19.06
N GLN A 219 -37.65 -24.84 -19.15
CA GLN A 219 -37.08 -25.63 -20.25
C GLN A 219 -37.71 -27.02 -20.34
N THR A 220 -37.95 -27.69 -19.20
CA THR A 220 -38.62 -28.99 -19.18
C THR A 220 -40.09 -28.89 -19.57
N ALA A 221 -40.79 -27.83 -19.16
CA ALA A 221 -42.18 -27.57 -19.55
C ALA A 221 -42.29 -27.31 -21.06
N GLN A 222 -41.39 -26.50 -21.62
CA GLN A 222 -41.30 -26.26 -23.06
C GLN A 222 -41.02 -27.54 -23.84
N SER A 223 -40.08 -28.37 -23.37
CA SER A 223 -39.80 -29.67 -24.01
C SER A 223 -41.02 -30.58 -24.00
N ARG A 224 -41.79 -30.63 -22.90
CA ARG A 224 -43.02 -31.42 -22.80
C ARG A 224 -44.09 -30.92 -23.76
N LEU A 225 -44.35 -29.61 -23.78
CA LEU A 225 -45.32 -29.00 -24.70
C LEU A 225 -44.92 -29.22 -26.16
N HIS A 226 -43.62 -29.19 -26.47
CA HIS A 226 -43.15 -29.48 -27.82
C HIS A 226 -43.44 -30.92 -28.21
N THR A 227 -43.13 -31.89 -27.33
CA THR A 227 -43.43 -33.31 -27.57
C THR A 227 -44.93 -33.57 -27.71
N GLU A 228 -45.76 -32.93 -26.87
CA GLU A 228 -47.22 -33.07 -26.93
C GLU A 228 -47.79 -32.47 -28.23
N LYS A 229 -47.30 -31.30 -28.63
CA LYS A 229 -47.66 -30.68 -29.90
C LYS A 229 -47.27 -31.58 -31.08
N ASP A 230 -46.09 -32.20 -31.07
CA ASP A 230 -45.67 -33.11 -32.13
C ASP A 230 -46.51 -34.39 -32.17
N THR A 231 -46.88 -34.97 -31.01
CA THR A 231 -47.79 -36.13 -30.97
C THR A 231 -49.17 -35.79 -31.49
N LEU A 232 -49.72 -34.62 -31.12
CA LEU A 232 -51.02 -34.18 -31.62
C LEU A 232 -51.02 -33.92 -33.13
N LEU A 233 -49.93 -33.39 -33.68
CA LEU A 233 -49.76 -33.23 -35.12
C LEU A 233 -49.75 -34.59 -35.84
N GLN A 234 -49.02 -35.57 -35.30
CA GLN A 234 -49.00 -36.93 -35.86
C GLN A 234 -50.39 -37.60 -35.81
N GLU A 235 -51.10 -37.47 -34.70
CA GLU A 235 -52.47 -37.98 -34.54
C GLU A 235 -53.44 -37.30 -35.52
N TRP A 236 -53.34 -35.98 -35.68
CA TRP A 236 -54.16 -35.22 -36.61
C TRP A 236 -53.88 -35.58 -38.06
N ASP A 237 -52.61 -35.69 -38.45
CA ASP A 237 -52.22 -36.14 -39.80
C ASP A 237 -52.73 -37.56 -40.08
N GLY A 238 -52.63 -38.47 -39.10
CA GLY A 238 -53.17 -39.82 -39.19
C GLY A 238 -54.69 -39.84 -39.34
N LEU A 239 -55.41 -39.08 -38.52
CA LEU A 239 -56.87 -38.96 -38.60
C LEU A 239 -57.30 -38.36 -39.95
N LYS A 240 -56.63 -37.31 -40.40
CA LYS A 240 -56.88 -36.67 -41.69
C LYS A 240 -56.71 -37.67 -42.83
N SER A 241 -55.60 -38.41 -42.85
CA SER A 241 -55.36 -39.44 -43.88
C SER A 241 -56.41 -40.55 -43.84
N SER A 242 -56.91 -40.94 -42.66
CA SER A 242 -58.00 -41.92 -42.54
C SER A 242 -59.31 -41.38 -43.12
N ILE A 243 -59.67 -40.13 -42.81
CA ILE A 243 -60.89 -39.50 -43.33
C ILE A 243 -60.81 -39.33 -44.85
N GLU A 244 -59.66 -38.93 -45.38
CA GLU A 244 -59.44 -38.82 -46.82
C GLU A 244 -59.59 -40.18 -47.51
N LEU A 245 -59.02 -41.25 -46.93
CA LEU A 245 -59.17 -42.62 -47.44
C LEU A 245 -60.63 -43.10 -47.41
N ASP A 246 -61.34 -42.86 -46.30
CA ASP A 246 -62.75 -43.23 -46.16
C ASP A 246 -63.61 -42.49 -47.20
N ALA A 247 -63.37 -41.19 -47.40
CA ALA A 247 -64.05 -40.39 -48.41
C ALA A 247 -63.79 -40.93 -49.84
N ASP A 248 -62.54 -41.28 -50.16
CA ASP A 248 -62.19 -41.89 -51.46
C ASP A 248 -62.91 -43.23 -51.66
N ILE A 249 -62.96 -44.08 -50.62
CA ILE A 249 -63.69 -45.34 -50.65
C ILE A 249 -65.18 -45.11 -50.86
N GLU A 250 -65.80 -44.16 -50.16
CA GLU A 250 -67.22 -43.82 -50.34
C GLU A 250 -67.50 -43.34 -51.77
N VAL A 251 -66.63 -42.50 -52.33
CA VAL A 251 -66.74 -42.04 -53.72
C VAL A 251 -66.69 -43.22 -54.68
N GLU A 252 -65.75 -44.15 -54.52
CA GLU A 252 -65.66 -45.34 -55.37
C GLU A 252 -66.88 -46.27 -55.20
N GLN A 253 -67.40 -46.43 -53.97
CA GLN A 253 -68.63 -47.20 -53.74
C GLN A 253 -69.84 -46.55 -54.43
N VAL A 254 -69.96 -45.22 -54.39
CA VAL A 254 -71.03 -44.49 -55.07
C VAL A 254 -70.90 -44.63 -56.58
N LYS A 255 -69.69 -44.46 -57.14
CA LYS A 255 -69.43 -44.69 -58.58
C LYS A 255 -69.83 -46.11 -58.98
N ALA A 256 -69.36 -47.13 -58.26
CA ALA A 256 -69.68 -48.53 -58.54
C ALA A 256 -71.19 -48.80 -58.51
N ARG A 257 -71.92 -48.24 -57.53
CA ARG A 257 -73.39 -48.36 -57.47
C ARG A 257 -74.09 -47.72 -58.68
N TYR A 258 -73.63 -46.55 -59.11
CA TYR A 258 -74.23 -45.88 -60.28
C TYR A 258 -73.85 -46.54 -61.61
N ASP A 259 -72.63 -47.04 -61.73
CA ASP A 259 -72.21 -47.85 -62.89
C ASP A 259 -73.03 -49.13 -62.97
N GLN A 260 -73.26 -49.81 -61.85
CA GLN A 260 -74.14 -50.99 -61.80
C GLN A 260 -75.56 -50.63 -62.25
N LYS A 261 -76.17 -49.59 -61.67
CA LYS A 261 -77.49 -49.12 -62.11
C LYS A 261 -77.52 -48.78 -63.60
N LEU A 262 -76.47 -48.14 -64.12
CA LEU A 262 -76.37 -47.80 -65.53
C LEU A 262 -76.28 -49.06 -66.41
N THR A 263 -75.56 -50.09 -65.96
CA THR A 263 -75.51 -51.38 -66.67
C THR A 263 -76.86 -52.08 -66.66
N GLU A 264 -77.54 -52.13 -65.52
CA GLU A 264 -78.88 -52.71 -65.37
C GLU A 264 -79.89 -51.97 -66.27
N GLU A 265 -79.91 -50.63 -66.27
CA GLU A 265 -80.77 -49.82 -67.14
C GLU A 265 -80.46 -50.03 -68.64
N ARG A 266 -79.18 -50.20 -69.00
CA ARG A 266 -78.77 -50.52 -70.38
C ARG A 266 -79.26 -51.91 -70.79
N GLU A 267 -79.15 -52.91 -69.93
CA GLU A 267 -79.66 -54.26 -70.16
C GLU A 267 -81.18 -54.27 -70.27
N MET A 268 -81.89 -53.60 -69.36
CA MET A 268 -83.34 -53.42 -69.40
C MET A 268 -83.78 -52.73 -70.70
N THR A 269 -83.09 -51.66 -71.10
CA THR A 269 -83.35 -50.97 -72.38
C THR A 269 -83.13 -51.89 -73.57
N LEU A 270 -82.09 -52.73 -73.55
CA LEU A 270 -81.80 -53.69 -74.61
C LEU A 270 -82.87 -54.79 -74.69
N ASN A 271 -83.29 -55.32 -73.54
CA ASN A 271 -84.38 -56.29 -73.42
C ASN A 271 -85.70 -55.72 -73.95
N LEU A 272 -86.07 -54.52 -73.51
CA LEU A 272 -87.26 -53.81 -74.02
C LEU A 272 -87.17 -53.58 -75.53
N LYS A 273 -86.00 -53.22 -76.07
CA LYS A 273 -85.80 -53.11 -77.53
C LYS A 273 -85.99 -54.45 -78.23
N ALA A 274 -85.45 -55.55 -77.69
CA ALA A 274 -85.62 -56.89 -78.24
C ALA A 274 -87.10 -57.32 -78.21
N GLU A 275 -87.80 -57.12 -77.09
CA GLU A 275 -89.23 -57.34 -76.97
C GLU A 275 -90.03 -56.48 -77.94
N ASN A 276 -89.68 -55.20 -78.11
CA ASN A 276 -90.35 -54.30 -79.04
C ASN A 276 -90.17 -54.78 -80.50
N VAL A 277 -88.99 -55.30 -80.86
CA VAL A 277 -88.76 -55.93 -82.18
C VAL A 277 -89.63 -57.18 -82.35
N ILE A 278 -89.73 -58.04 -81.32
CA ILE A 278 -90.59 -59.23 -81.35
C ILE A 278 -92.07 -58.82 -81.47
N MET A 279 -92.52 -57.85 -80.69
CA MET A 279 -93.89 -57.33 -80.74
C MET A 279 -94.23 -56.73 -82.10
N LYS A 280 -93.31 -55.97 -82.71
CA LYS A 280 -93.47 -55.48 -84.10
C LYS A 280 -93.61 -56.62 -85.09
N LYS A 281 -92.79 -57.69 -84.97
CA LYS A 281 -92.93 -58.88 -85.82
C LYS A 281 -94.28 -59.59 -85.60
N LYS A 282 -94.70 -59.79 -84.35
CA LYS A 282 -96.02 -60.37 -84.03
C LYS A 282 -97.16 -59.53 -84.60
N TYR A 283 -97.09 -58.20 -84.45
CA TYR A 283 -98.07 -57.28 -85.01
C TYR A 283 -98.13 -57.37 -86.53
N GLN A 284 -96.99 -57.47 -87.21
CA GLN A 284 -96.96 -57.67 -88.67
C GLN A 284 -97.59 -59.01 -89.10
N VAL A 285 -97.35 -60.09 -88.36
CA VAL A 285 -97.99 -61.40 -88.61
C VAL A 285 -99.50 -61.30 -88.41
N LEU A 286 -99.96 -60.77 -87.28
CA LEU A 286 -101.38 -60.55 -87.00
C LEU A 286 -102.04 -59.65 -88.06
N MET A 287 -101.39 -58.57 -88.48
CA MET A 287 -101.90 -57.71 -89.57
C MET A 287 -102.01 -58.45 -90.90
N LYS A 288 -101.13 -59.42 -91.15
CA LYS A 288 -101.20 -60.28 -92.34
C LYS A 288 -102.37 -61.27 -92.22
N GLU A 289 -102.51 -61.92 -91.07
CA GLU A 289 -103.63 -62.82 -90.78
C GLU A 289 -104.98 -62.09 -90.85
N VAL A 290 -105.07 -60.86 -90.33
CA VAL A 290 -106.28 -60.02 -90.44
C VAL A 290 -106.62 -59.74 -91.89
N LYS A 291 -105.63 -59.39 -92.73
CA LYS A 291 -105.86 -59.19 -94.17
C LYS A 291 -106.29 -60.49 -94.87
N GLU A 292 -105.66 -61.61 -94.54
CA GLU A 292 -106.02 -62.93 -95.08
C GLU A 292 -107.48 -63.28 -94.69
N GLN A 293 -107.90 -63.01 -93.44
CA GLN A 293 -109.28 -63.17 -92.99
C GLN A 293 -110.25 -62.18 -93.65
N GLU A 294 -109.87 -60.91 -93.84
CA GLU A 294 -110.68 -59.92 -94.57
C GLU A 294 -110.92 -60.38 -96.02
N ASP A 295 -109.89 -60.91 -96.68
CA ASP A 295 -109.99 -61.48 -98.03
C ASP A 295 -110.87 -62.74 -98.06
N GLU A 296 -110.76 -63.61 -97.05
CA GLU A 296 -111.61 -64.81 -96.93
C GLU A 296 -113.09 -64.44 -96.69
N ILE A 297 -113.38 -63.47 -95.82
CA ILE A 297 -114.72 -62.91 -95.63
C ILE A 297 -115.27 -62.35 -96.94
N ARG A 298 -114.42 -61.67 -97.73
CA ARG A 298 -114.81 -61.11 -99.02
C ARG A 298 -115.17 -62.22 -100.03
N GLN A 299 -114.38 -63.28 -100.10
CA GLN A 299 -114.66 -64.45 -100.95
C GLN A 299 -115.95 -65.17 -100.55
N LEU A 300 -116.18 -65.35 -99.24
CA LEU A 300 -117.42 -65.92 -98.72
C LEU A 300 -118.62 -65.02 -99.02
N GLY A 301 -118.47 -63.70 -98.88
CA GLY A 301 -119.51 -62.73 -99.23
C GLY A 301 -119.86 -62.71 -100.72
N ASP A 302 -118.87 -62.89 -101.60
CA ASP A 302 -119.11 -63.02 -103.04
C ASP A 302 -119.77 -64.36 -103.40
N SER A 303 -119.41 -65.45 -102.71
CA SER A 303 -120.10 -66.75 -102.83
C SER A 303 -121.54 -66.67 -102.32
N GLU A 304 -121.80 -65.96 -101.22
CA GLU A 304 -123.15 -65.72 -100.70
C GLU A 304 -124.01 -64.96 -101.72
N LYS A 305 -123.44 -63.93 -102.38
CA LYS A 305 -124.16 -63.20 -103.45
C LYS A 305 -124.51 -64.12 -104.61
N GLN A 306 -123.58 -64.95 -105.07
CA GLN A 306 -123.85 -65.91 -106.15
C GLN A 306 -124.96 -66.89 -105.76
N LEU A 307 -124.93 -67.44 -104.54
CA LEU A 307 -125.98 -68.32 -104.04
C LEU A 307 -127.33 -67.60 -103.91
N ARG A 308 -127.34 -66.33 -103.49
CA ARG A 308 -128.57 -65.50 -103.47
C ARG A 308 -129.14 -65.24 -104.87
N GLU A 309 -128.29 -65.03 -105.87
CA GLU A 309 -128.72 -64.90 -107.27
C GLU A 309 -129.30 -66.22 -107.80
N GLN A 310 -128.66 -67.35 -107.50
CA GLN A 310 -129.19 -68.68 -107.82
C GLN A 310 -130.55 -68.93 -107.15
N LEU A 311 -130.70 -68.57 -105.88
CA LEU A 311 -131.97 -68.65 -105.15
C LEU A 311 -133.06 -67.80 -105.81
N LYS A 312 -132.76 -66.56 -106.20
CA LYS A 312 -133.72 -65.70 -106.92
C LYS A 312 -134.14 -66.30 -108.26
N GLY A 313 -133.22 -66.95 -108.98
CA GLY A 313 -133.53 -67.68 -110.21
C GLY A 313 -134.54 -68.80 -109.95
N LEU A 314 -134.25 -69.66 -108.99
CA LEU A 314 -135.10 -70.79 -108.61
C LEU A 314 -136.47 -70.34 -108.05
N GLU A 315 -136.54 -69.24 -107.29
CA GLU A 315 -137.81 -68.66 -106.84
C GLU A 315 -138.69 -68.20 -108.01
N LYS A 316 -138.08 -67.68 -109.08
CA LYS A 316 -138.79 -67.25 -110.28
C LYS A 316 -139.35 -68.45 -111.05
N ASP A 317 -138.59 -69.54 -111.12
CA ASP A 317 -139.03 -70.81 -111.72
C ASP A 317 -140.19 -71.42 -110.91
N ILE A 318 -140.11 -71.39 -109.58
CA ILE A 318 -141.20 -71.81 -108.68
C ILE A 318 -142.47 -70.97 -108.90
N GLN A 319 -142.34 -69.65 -109.04
CA GLN A 319 -143.49 -68.79 -109.37
C GLN A 319 -144.09 -69.13 -110.74
N GLY A 320 -143.24 -69.42 -111.74
CA GLY A 320 -143.67 -69.87 -113.06
C GLY A 320 -144.51 -71.14 -112.98
N HIS A 321 -144.00 -72.18 -112.31
CA HIS A 321 -144.71 -73.45 -112.13
C HIS A 321 -146.01 -73.30 -111.32
N LYS A 322 -146.04 -72.44 -110.29
CA LYS A 322 -147.29 -72.16 -109.55
C LYS A 322 -148.36 -71.51 -110.42
N LYS A 323 -147.98 -70.67 -111.39
CA LYS A 323 -148.91 -70.04 -112.33
C LYS A 323 -149.48 -71.07 -113.31
N GLU A 324 -148.62 -71.95 -113.81
CA GLU A 324 -149.01 -73.08 -114.67
C GLU A 324 -149.99 -74.04 -113.96
N ILE A 325 -149.77 -74.31 -112.66
CA ILE A 325 -150.67 -75.14 -111.86
C ILE A 325 -152.05 -74.49 -111.73
N ARG A 326 -152.12 -73.18 -111.44
CA ARG A 326 -153.41 -72.47 -111.34
C ARG A 326 -154.21 -72.51 -112.64
N GLU A 327 -153.56 -72.30 -113.78
CA GLU A 327 -154.24 -72.36 -115.09
C GLU A 327 -154.78 -73.77 -115.36
N ARG A 328 -154.06 -74.83 -114.94
CA ARG A 328 -154.56 -76.21 -115.01
C ARG A 328 -155.70 -76.49 -114.04
N GLU A 329 -155.66 -75.97 -112.82
CA GLU A 329 -156.75 -76.09 -111.82
C GLU A 329 -158.03 -75.39 -112.29
N GLU A 330 -157.92 -74.21 -112.92
CA GLU A 330 -159.06 -73.49 -113.49
C GLU A 330 -159.70 -74.27 -114.65
N THR A 331 -158.87 -74.91 -115.48
CA THR A 331 -159.34 -75.82 -116.54
C THR A 331 -160.04 -77.07 -115.99
N ILE A 332 -159.60 -77.58 -114.84
CA ILE A 332 -160.24 -78.72 -114.15
C ILE A 332 -161.58 -78.29 -113.56
N ALA A 333 -161.65 -77.13 -112.89
CA ALA A 333 -162.88 -76.61 -112.31
C ALA A 333 -164.00 -76.41 -113.36
N ASP A 334 -163.65 -75.91 -114.55
CA ASP A 334 -164.61 -75.79 -115.66
C ASP A 334 -165.12 -77.15 -116.16
N LYS A 335 -164.26 -78.17 -116.18
CA LYS A 335 -164.65 -79.55 -116.54
C LYS A 335 -165.51 -80.20 -115.47
N GLU A 336 -165.24 -79.95 -114.19
CA GLU A 336 -166.06 -80.46 -113.07
C GLU A 336 -167.45 -79.81 -113.04
N LYS A 337 -167.55 -78.51 -113.33
CA LYS A 337 -168.84 -77.80 -113.45
C LYS A 337 -169.69 -78.37 -114.60
N ARG A 338 -169.06 -78.70 -115.73
CA ARG A 338 -169.70 -79.40 -116.86
C ARG A 338 -170.25 -80.78 -116.46
N ILE A 339 -169.49 -81.53 -115.65
CA ILE A 339 -169.90 -82.84 -115.13
C ILE A 339 -171.09 -82.71 -114.16
N TYR A 340 -171.07 -81.70 -113.28
CA TYR A 340 -172.15 -81.44 -112.33
C TYR A 340 -173.47 -81.11 -113.05
N ASP A 341 -173.43 -80.26 -114.08
CA ASP A 341 -174.62 -79.93 -114.86
C ASP A 341 -175.17 -81.12 -115.67
N LEU A 342 -174.29 -82.00 -116.16
CA LEU A 342 -174.68 -83.26 -116.81
C LEU A 342 -175.27 -84.27 -115.82
N LYS A 343 -174.74 -84.36 -114.59
CA LYS A 343 -175.33 -85.19 -113.51
C LYS A 343 -176.71 -84.68 -113.08
N LYS A 344 -176.89 -83.36 -112.98
CA LYS A 344 -178.17 -82.74 -112.62
C LYS A 344 -179.25 -82.96 -113.70
N LYS A 345 -178.88 -82.87 -114.99
CA LYS A 345 -179.77 -83.26 -116.12
C LYS A 345 -180.08 -84.76 -116.15
N ASN A 346 -179.17 -85.62 -115.69
CA ASN A 346 -179.42 -87.06 -115.61
C ASN A 346 -180.37 -87.42 -114.45
N GLN A 347 -180.28 -86.73 -113.31
CA GLN A 347 -181.19 -86.92 -112.18
C GLN A 347 -182.62 -86.40 -112.45
N GLU A 348 -182.82 -85.43 -113.35
CA GLU A 348 -184.15 -85.02 -113.80
C GLU A 348 -184.82 -86.08 -114.71
N LEU A 349 -184.05 -86.99 -115.31
CA LEU A 349 -184.57 -88.10 -116.14
C LEU A 349 -184.91 -89.37 -115.34
N GLU A 350 -184.44 -89.51 -114.09
CA GLU A 350 -184.84 -90.62 -113.20
C GLU A 350 -186.18 -90.38 -112.48
N LYS A 351 -186.88 -89.28 -112.78
CA LYS A 351 -188.30 -89.04 -112.42
C LYS A 351 -189.32 -89.85 -113.27
N PHE A 352 -188.90 -90.80 -114.11
CA PHE A 352 -189.81 -91.58 -114.97
C PHE A 352 -189.48 -93.08 -115.05
N LYS A 353 -189.34 -93.75 -113.90
CA LYS A 353 -189.76 -95.16 -113.77
C LYS A 353 -190.55 -95.33 -112.47
N PHE A 354 -191.86 -95.11 -112.66
CA PHE A 354 -193.01 -95.10 -111.74
C PHE A 354 -193.09 -93.93 -110.75
#